data_AF-C6PP93-F1
#
_entry.id   AF-C6PP93-F1
#
_cell.length_a   1.000
_cell.length_b   1.000
_cell.length_c   1.000
_cell.angle_alpha   90.00
_cell.angle_beta   90.00
_cell.angle_gamma   90.00
#
_symmetry.space_group_name_H-M   'P 1'
#
loop_
_entity.id
_entity.type
_entity.pdbx_description
1 polymer ?
#
loop_
_entity_poly.entity_id
_entity_poly.type
_entity_poly.pdbx_seq_one_letter_code
_entity_poly.pdbx_strand_id
1 'polypeptide(L)'
;MKSKRKIIRDYVIASLAVSMLIVFWVFCIDAVYYHLWSNFKIIISIVSYAFIICLVEIIIRSLLDNKPVISMLAEYSVVVLLFFVFGTKFNWYPKGSEWFAFIYTIPVYAVGYLLRLLGARRDADHINKRLEDRKKRVKHNIGNDN
;
A
#
# COMPACT_ATOMS: atom_id res chain seq x y z
N MET A 1 -21.03 -12.78 -13.83
CA MET A 1 -19.67 -12.77 -14.42
C MET A 1 -18.77 -11.80 -13.66
N LYS A 2 -17.73 -12.28 -12.94
CA LYS A 2 -16.75 -11.38 -12.28
C LYS A 2 -16.04 -10.57 -13.37
N SER A 3 -15.98 -9.25 -13.21
CA SER A 3 -15.26 -8.35 -14.13
C SER A 3 -13.83 -8.85 -14.32
N LYS A 4 -13.35 -8.96 -15.57
CA LYS A 4 -11.97 -9.38 -15.92
C LYS A 4 -10.91 -8.65 -15.07
N ARG A 5 -11.18 -7.39 -14.69
CA ARG A 5 -10.28 -6.58 -13.86
C ARG A 5 -10.24 -6.96 -12.36
N LYS A 6 -11.28 -7.63 -11.83
CA LYS A 6 -11.29 -8.14 -10.44
C LYS A 6 -10.39 -9.37 -10.34
N ILE A 7 -10.43 -10.24 -11.35
CA ILE A 7 -9.58 -11.42 -11.47
C ILE A 7 -8.10 -11.01 -11.52
N ILE A 8 -7.75 -10.01 -12.35
CA ILE A 8 -6.37 -9.51 -12.45
C ILE A 8 -5.85 -9.00 -11.11
N ARG A 9 -6.66 -8.22 -10.36
CA ARG A 9 -6.23 -7.70 -9.05
C ARG A 9 -6.02 -8.82 -8.04
N ASP A 10 -6.97 -9.74 -7.95
CA ASP A 10 -6.87 -10.85 -6.99
C ASP A 10 -5.66 -11.73 -7.33
N TYR A 11 -5.32 -11.87 -8.63
CA TYR A 11 -4.10 -12.53 -9.10
C TYR A 11 -2.83 -11.76 -8.75
N VAL A 12 -2.81 -10.42 -8.91
CA VAL A 12 -1.66 -9.58 -8.55
C VAL A 12 -1.40 -9.57 -7.05
N ILE A 13 -2.45 -9.50 -6.22
CA ILE A 13 -2.31 -9.56 -4.76
C ILE A 13 -1.82 -10.94 -4.33
N ALA A 14 -2.40 -12.00 -4.89
CA ALA A 14 -1.95 -13.36 -4.62
C ALA A 14 -0.50 -13.59 -5.06
N SER A 15 -0.11 -13.10 -6.24
CA SER A 15 1.27 -13.22 -6.72
C SER A 15 2.24 -12.44 -5.84
N LEU A 16 1.90 -11.22 -5.41
CA LEU A 16 2.72 -10.43 -4.48
C LEU A 16 2.88 -11.12 -3.13
N ALA A 17 1.80 -11.67 -2.58
CA ALA A 17 1.83 -12.39 -1.31
C ALA A 17 2.68 -13.67 -1.41
N VAL A 18 2.54 -14.42 -2.51
CA VAL A 18 3.36 -15.62 -2.77
C VAL A 18 4.83 -15.23 -2.95
N SER A 19 5.14 -14.17 -3.70
CA SER A 19 6.50 -13.66 -3.85
C SER A 19 7.11 -13.24 -2.51
N MET A 20 6.35 -12.54 -1.66
CA MET A 20 6.82 -12.20 -0.30
C MET A 20 7.09 -13.45 0.54
N LEU A 21 6.24 -14.47 0.45
CA LEU A 21 6.39 -15.71 1.20
C LEU A 21 7.61 -16.53 0.72
N ILE A 22 7.86 -16.58 -0.58
CA ILE A 22 9.06 -17.22 -1.16
C ILE A 22 10.32 -16.49 -0.69
N VAL A 23 10.36 -15.15 -0.82
CA VAL A 23 11.50 -14.35 -0.37
C VAL A 23 11.75 -14.58 1.12
N PHE A 24 10.70 -14.55 1.95
CA PHE A 24 10.81 -14.82 3.38
C PHE A 24 11.41 -16.20 3.67
N TRP A 25 10.94 -17.26 3.02
CA TRP A 25 11.44 -18.62 3.24
C TRP A 25 12.87 -18.82 2.76
N VAL A 26 13.24 -18.29 1.59
CA VAL A 26 14.61 -18.37 1.06
C VAL A 26 15.59 -17.76 2.07
N PHE A 27 15.25 -16.58 2.61
CA PHE A 27 16.12 -15.92 3.58
C PHE A 27 16.09 -16.55 4.97
N CYS A 28 14.98 -17.19 5.39
CA CYS A 28 14.96 -18.02 6.59
C CYS A 28 15.90 -19.22 6.45
N ILE A 29 15.87 -19.90 5.30
CA ILE A 29 16.77 -21.03 5.02
C ILE A 29 18.22 -20.53 5.02
N ASP A 30 18.52 -19.42 4.35
CA ASP A 30 19.88 -18.87 4.32
C ASP A 30 20.39 -18.47 5.71
N ALA A 31 19.53 -17.92 6.56
CA ALA A 31 19.89 -17.57 7.93
C ALA A 31 20.21 -18.80 8.80
N VAL A 32 19.47 -19.89 8.61
CA VAL A 32 19.65 -21.14 9.37
C VAL A 32 20.85 -21.95 8.86
N TYR A 33 20.99 -22.10 7.54
CA TYR A 33 22.03 -22.94 6.93
C TYR A 33 23.40 -22.27 6.83
N TYR A 34 23.45 -20.99 6.45
CA TYR A 34 24.72 -20.27 6.25
C TYR A 34 25.08 -19.36 7.43
N HIS A 35 24.30 -19.39 8.52
CA HIS A 35 24.45 -18.49 9.68
C HIS A 35 24.48 -16.99 9.31
N LEU A 36 23.87 -16.62 8.19
CA LEU A 36 23.79 -15.24 7.67
C LEU A 36 22.72 -14.42 8.40
N TRP A 37 22.76 -14.39 9.74
CA TRP A 37 21.82 -13.66 10.59
C TRP A 37 21.77 -12.15 10.32
N SER A 38 22.81 -11.58 9.71
CA SER A 38 22.83 -10.18 9.29
C SER A 38 21.79 -9.88 8.22
N ASN A 39 21.63 -10.77 7.23
CA ASN A 39 20.66 -10.58 6.14
C ASN A 39 19.22 -10.70 6.65
N PHE A 40 19.00 -11.60 7.60
CA PHE A 40 17.71 -11.79 8.25
C PHE A 40 17.25 -10.54 9.04
N LYS A 41 18.19 -9.87 9.74
CA LYS A 41 17.90 -8.60 10.44
C LYS A 41 17.40 -7.51 9.47
N ILE A 42 17.98 -7.42 8.28
CA ILE A 42 17.55 -6.46 7.25
C ILE A 42 16.11 -6.75 6.83
N ILE A 43 15.75 -8.01 6.62
CA ILE A 43 14.40 -8.38 6.16
C ILE A 43 13.36 -8.10 7.24
N ILE A 44 13.63 -8.47 8.49
CA ILE A 44 12.75 -8.12 9.62
C ILE A 44 12.57 -6.61 9.70
N SER A 45 13.62 -5.81 9.44
CA SER A 45 13.53 -4.36 9.45
C SER A 45 12.62 -3.82 8.34
N ILE A 46 12.67 -4.40 7.14
CA ILE A 46 11.82 -4.03 6.00
C ILE A 46 10.36 -4.40 6.28
N VAL A 47 10.11 -5.61 6.82
CA VAL A 47 8.76 -6.06 7.18
C VAL A 47 8.17 -5.17 8.27
N SER A 48 8.96 -4.86 9.29
CA SER A 48 8.54 -3.98 10.40
C SER A 48 8.26 -2.56 9.92
N TYR A 49 9.10 -2.03 9.02
CA TYR A 49 8.90 -0.74 8.37
C TYR A 49 7.59 -0.71 7.55
N ALA A 50 7.35 -1.73 6.73
CA ALA A 50 6.12 -1.84 5.95
C ALA A 50 4.87 -1.91 6.84
N PHE A 51 4.94 -2.66 7.94
CA PHE A 51 3.86 -2.75 8.92
C PHE A 51 3.55 -1.39 9.57
N ILE A 52 4.57 -0.66 10.00
CA ILE A 52 4.40 0.67 10.62
C ILE A 52 3.83 1.68 9.61
N ILE A 53 4.28 1.66 8.36
CA ILE A 53 3.72 2.51 7.31
C ILE A 53 2.24 2.26 7.12
N CYS A 54 1.82 1.00 7.06
CA CYS A 54 0.40 0.66 6.95
C CYS A 54 -0.41 1.22 8.14
N LEU A 55 0.10 1.10 9.37
CA LEU A 55 -0.56 1.65 10.55
C LEU A 55 -0.66 3.18 10.49
N VAL A 56 0.43 3.85 10.13
CA VAL A 56 0.47 5.30 9.96
C VAL A 56 -0.53 5.76 8.91
N GLU A 57 -0.60 5.07 7.76
CA GLU A 57 -1.53 5.41 6.69
C GLU A 57 -2.98 5.32 7.16
N ILE A 58 -3.32 4.28 7.93
CA ILE A 58 -4.65 4.12 8.54
C ILE A 58 -4.95 5.29 9.48
N ILE A 59 -4.01 5.66 10.34
CA ILE A 59 -4.16 6.77 11.30
C ILE A 59 -4.33 8.11 10.57
N ILE A 60 -3.49 8.41 9.58
CA ILE A 60 -3.55 9.68 8.85
C ILE A 60 -4.87 9.80 8.10
N ARG A 61 -5.33 8.74 7.43
CA ARG A 61 -6.66 8.74 6.80
C ARG A 61 -7.77 9.00 7.82
N SER A 62 -7.73 8.29 8.95
CA SER A 62 -8.72 8.46 10.01
C SER A 62 -8.75 9.88 10.60
N LEU A 63 -7.61 10.59 10.66
CA LEU A 63 -7.52 11.93 11.25
C LEU A 63 -7.74 13.06 10.22
N LEU A 64 -7.39 12.86 8.95
CA LEU A 64 -7.38 13.89 7.91
C LEU A 64 -8.38 13.66 6.77
N ASP A 65 -9.42 12.86 6.99
CA ASP A 65 -10.44 12.49 5.98
C ASP A 65 -11.04 13.71 5.23
N ASN A 66 -11.13 14.87 5.88
CA ASN A 66 -11.72 16.08 5.29
C ASN A 66 -10.76 16.93 4.43
N LYS A 67 -9.46 16.63 4.40
CA LYS A 67 -8.44 17.45 3.71
C LYS A 67 -7.46 16.58 2.91
N PRO A 68 -7.81 16.15 1.68
CA PRO A 68 -7.05 15.15 0.91
C PRO A 68 -5.63 15.60 0.56
N VAL A 69 -5.42 16.88 0.24
CA VAL A 69 -4.09 17.42 -0.11
C VAL A 69 -3.16 17.40 1.11
N ILE A 70 -3.66 17.80 2.28
CA ILE A 70 -2.85 17.83 3.52
C ILE A 70 -2.58 16.40 4.01
N SER A 71 -3.56 15.50 3.85
CA SER A 71 -3.39 14.07 4.12
C SER A 71 -2.24 13.48 3.30
N MET A 72 -2.20 13.75 1.99
CA MET A 72 -1.14 13.28 1.09
C MET A 72 0.24 13.83 1.48
N LEU A 73 0.33 15.12 1.82
CA LEU A 73 1.57 15.77 2.23
C LEU A 73 2.09 15.23 3.57
N ALA A 74 1.17 14.97 4.52
CA ALA A 74 1.49 14.35 5.80
C ALA A 74 1.95 12.90 5.63
N GLU A 75 1.26 12.10 4.82
CA GLU A 75 1.66 10.72 4.50
C GLU A 75 3.07 10.67 3.92
N TYR A 76 3.36 11.50 2.91
CA TYR A 76 4.70 11.56 2.32
C TYR A 76 5.76 11.95 3.36
N SER A 77 5.49 12.97 4.16
CA SER A 77 6.42 13.44 5.20
C SER A 77 6.73 12.34 6.21
N VAL A 78 5.72 11.58 6.66
CA VAL A 78 5.93 10.48 7.61
C VAL A 78 6.67 9.32 6.96
N VAL A 79 6.38 8.97 5.70
CA VAL A 79 7.12 7.93 4.98
C VAL A 79 8.61 8.28 4.88
N VAL A 80 8.93 9.52 4.53
CA VAL A 80 10.32 10.00 4.45
C VAL A 80 11.01 9.94 5.82
N LEU A 81 10.35 10.44 6.88
CA LEU A 81 10.89 10.42 8.23
C LEU A 81 11.12 8.99 8.74
N LEU A 82 10.16 8.10 8.52
CA LEU A 82 10.30 6.69 8.89
C LEU A 82 11.43 6.02 8.11
N PHE A 83 11.55 6.29 6.81
CA PHE A 83 12.63 5.74 5.99
C PHE A 83 13.99 6.22 6.49
N PHE A 84 14.09 7.48 6.90
CA PHE A 84 15.30 8.04 7.50
C PHE A 84 15.64 7.36 8.84
N VAL A 85 14.68 7.27 9.76
CA VAL A 85 14.87 6.65 11.08
C VAL A 85 15.24 5.17 10.97
N PHE A 86 14.52 4.41 10.14
CA PHE A 86 14.80 3.00 9.91
C PHE A 86 16.11 2.80 9.16
N GLY A 87 16.37 3.59 8.12
CA GLY A 87 17.60 3.50 7.35
C GLY A 87 18.84 3.77 8.19
N THR A 88 18.78 4.73 9.11
CA THR A 88 19.87 5.03 10.04
C THR A 88 20.02 3.92 11.10
N LYS A 89 18.91 3.44 11.68
CA LYS A 89 18.93 2.42 12.73
C LYS A 89 19.39 1.04 12.24
N PHE A 90 19.06 0.70 10.99
CA PHE A 90 19.34 -0.60 10.39
C PHE A 90 20.48 -0.55 9.36
N ASN A 91 21.18 0.58 9.22
CA ASN A 91 22.28 0.82 8.27
C ASN A 91 21.91 0.46 6.83
N TRP A 92 20.75 0.90 6.35
CA TRP A 92 20.31 0.65 4.96
C TRP A 92 21.14 1.41 3.92
N TYR A 93 21.84 2.46 4.33
CA TYR A 93 22.73 3.24 3.48
C TYR A 93 24.03 3.57 4.21
N PRO A 94 25.12 3.84 3.47
CA PRO A 94 26.38 4.29 4.06
C PRO A 94 26.20 5.59 4.85
N LYS A 95 26.96 5.75 5.93
CA LYS A 95 27.01 7.01 6.69
C LYS A 95 27.48 8.15 5.77
N GLY A 96 26.82 9.31 5.87
CA GLY A 96 27.04 10.46 4.99
C GLY A 96 26.16 10.50 3.73
N SER A 97 25.45 9.40 3.42
CA SER A 97 24.53 9.29 2.28
C SER A 97 23.06 9.37 2.70
N GLU A 98 22.77 9.84 3.92
CA GLU A 98 21.42 9.80 4.49
C GLU A 98 20.43 10.69 3.71
N TRP A 99 20.94 11.73 3.03
CA TRP A 99 20.17 12.62 2.15
C TRP A 99 19.57 11.92 0.93
N PHE A 100 20.12 10.77 0.50
CA PHE A 100 19.52 10.01 -0.59
C PHE A 100 18.17 9.39 -0.21
N ALA A 101 17.83 9.31 1.07
CA ALA A 101 16.53 8.87 1.55
C ALA A 101 15.38 9.59 0.82
N PHE A 102 15.48 10.92 0.67
CA PHE A 102 14.46 11.73 0.00
C PHE A 102 14.27 11.33 -1.47
N ILE A 103 15.37 11.00 -2.16
CA ILE A 103 15.34 10.62 -3.57
C ILE A 103 14.75 9.22 -3.74
N TYR A 104 15.16 8.27 -2.89
CA TYR A 104 14.69 6.88 -2.96
C TYR A 104 13.20 6.73 -2.61
N THR A 105 12.66 7.60 -1.75
CA THR A 105 11.25 7.53 -1.36
C THR A 105 10.29 8.03 -2.45
N ILE A 106 10.73 8.90 -3.36
CA ILE A 106 9.89 9.47 -4.43
C ILE A 106 9.28 8.39 -5.34
N PRO A 107 10.07 7.50 -6.00
CA PRO A 107 9.50 6.50 -6.91
C PRO A 107 8.62 5.50 -6.17
N VAL A 108 8.99 5.12 -4.94
CA VAL A 108 8.18 4.21 -4.12
C VAL A 108 6.83 4.83 -3.78
N TYR A 109 6.82 6.09 -3.33
CA TYR A 109 5.60 6.80 -3.01
C TYR A 109 4.75 7.05 -4.26
N ALA A 110 5.37 7.41 -5.39
CA ALA A 110 4.67 7.60 -6.66
C ALA A 110 3.92 6.33 -7.10
N VAL A 111 4.59 5.17 -7.05
CA VAL A 111 3.95 3.87 -7.37
C VAL A 111 2.82 3.55 -6.39
N GLY A 112 3.05 3.73 -5.09
CA GLY A 112 2.03 3.51 -4.06
C GLY A 112 0.78 4.39 -4.25
N TYR A 113 0.99 5.67 -4.55
CA TYR A 113 -0.09 6.62 -4.83
C TYR A 113 -0.87 6.23 -6.10
N LEU A 114 -0.17 5.80 -7.16
CA LEU A 114 -0.80 5.39 -8.41
C LEU A 114 -1.71 4.16 -8.21
N LEU A 115 -1.24 3.18 -7.43
CA LEU A 115 -2.02 2.00 -7.04
C LEU A 115 -3.27 2.38 -6.23
N ARG A 116 -3.13 3.32 -5.29
CA ARG A 116 -4.28 3.87 -4.53
C ARG A 116 -5.29 4.58 -5.40
N LEU A 117 -4.85 5.41 -6.34
CA LEU A 117 -5.73 6.17 -7.23
C LEU A 117 -6.57 5.22 -8.10
N LEU A 118 -5.95 4.15 -8.61
CA LEU A 118 -6.63 3.08 -9.34
C LEU A 118 -7.65 2.34 -8.47
N GLY A 119 -7.35 2.13 -7.18
CA GLY A 119 -8.27 1.58 -6.19
C GLY A 119 -9.48 2.49 -5.94
N ALA A 120 -9.23 3.77 -5.64
CA ALA A 120 -10.27 4.75 -5.32
C ALA A 120 -11.25 4.99 -6.48
N ARG A 121 -10.76 5.09 -7.73
CA ARG A 121 -11.64 5.18 -8.92
C ARG A 121 -12.57 3.99 -9.03
N ARG A 122 -12.11 2.79 -8.69
CA ARG A 122 -12.92 1.57 -8.73
C ARG A 122 -14.01 1.57 -7.67
N ASP A 123 -13.72 2.04 -6.47
CA ASP A 123 -14.72 2.10 -5.39
C ASP A 123 -15.79 3.15 -5.72
N ALA A 124 -15.40 4.30 -6.27
CA ALA A 124 -16.32 5.31 -6.79
C ALA A 124 -17.23 4.74 -7.90
N ASP A 125 -16.67 4.05 -8.91
CA ASP A 125 -17.46 3.40 -9.96
C ASP A 125 -18.43 2.35 -9.41
N HIS A 126 -18.03 1.63 -8.35
CA HIS A 126 -18.87 0.62 -7.71
C HIS A 126 -20.04 1.25 -6.96
N ILE A 127 -19.80 2.36 -6.26
CA ILE A 127 -20.84 3.15 -5.59
C ILE A 127 -21.80 3.73 -6.62
N ASN A 128 -21.27 4.31 -7.71
CA ASN A 128 -22.09 4.96 -8.74
C ASN A 128 -23.02 3.95 -9.43
N LYS A 129 -22.51 2.75 -9.76
CA LYS A 129 -23.36 1.67 -10.29
C LYS A 129 -24.47 1.26 -9.34
N ARG A 130 -24.18 1.12 -8.04
CA ARG A 130 -25.21 0.76 -7.04
C ARG A 130 -26.26 1.85 -6.87
N LEU A 131 -25.89 3.13 -6.99
CA LEU A 131 -26.83 4.25 -6.96
C LEU A 131 -27.71 4.25 -8.21
N GLU A 132 -27.13 3.97 -9.38
CA GLU A 132 -27.87 3.89 -10.64
C GLU A 132 -28.87 2.72 -10.65
N ASP A 133 -28.48 1.56 -10.13
CA ASP A 133 -29.35 0.39 -9.98
C ASP A 133 -30.51 0.63 -9.01
N ARG A 134 -30.28 1.41 -7.94
CA ARG A 134 -31.35 1.84 -7.02
C ARG A 134 -32.29 2.83 -7.72
N LYS A 135 -31.76 3.80 -8.46
CA LYS A 135 -32.55 4.79 -9.19
C LYS A 135 -33.43 4.16 -10.28
N LYS A 136 -32.91 3.14 -10.99
CA LYS A 136 -33.68 2.37 -11.97
C LYS A 136 -34.81 1.55 -11.34
N ARG A 137 -34.57 0.93 -10.17
CA ARG A 137 -35.63 0.20 -9.43
C ARG A 137 -36.75 1.11 -8.93
N VAL A 138 -36.41 2.29 -8.41
CA VAL A 138 -37.43 3.27 -8.00
C VAL A 138 -38.25 3.77 -9.19
N LYS A 139 -37.60 4.05 -10.33
CA LYS A 139 -38.30 4.50 -11.55
C LYS A 139 -39.21 3.43 -12.16
N HIS A 140 -38.81 2.15 -12.08
CA HIS A 140 -39.65 1.03 -12.52
C HIS A 140 -40.90 0.86 -11.65
N ASN A 141 -40.78 1.01 -10.32
CA ASN A 141 -41.94 0.89 -9.43
C ASN A 141 -42.95 2.04 -9.64
N ILE A 142 -42.49 3.27 -9.84
CA ILE A 142 -43.38 4.42 -10.11
C ILE A 142 -44.06 4.33 -11.48
N GLY A 143 -43.41 3.72 -12.48
CA GLY A 143 -43.98 3.53 -13.81
C GLY A 143 -44.96 2.36 -13.95
N ASN A 144 -45.07 1.50 -12.91
CA ASN A 144 -45.95 0.33 -12.90
C ASN A 144 -47.20 0.53 -12.02
N ASP A 145 -47.30 1.69 -11.35
CA ASP A 145 -48.43 2.13 -10.53
C ASP A 145 -49.35 3.14 -11.27
N ASN A 146 -49.08 3.43 -12.55
CA ASN A 146 -49.94 4.21 -13.47
C ASN A 146 -50.45 3.31 -14.59
#